data_AF-A0A1Q3U2H0-F1
#
_entry.id   AF-A0A1Q3U2H0-F1
#
_cell.length_a   1.000
_cell.length_b   1.000
_cell.length_c   1.000
_cell.angle_alpha   90.00
_cell.angle_beta   90.00
_cell.angle_gamma   90.00
#
_symmetry.space_group_name_H-M   'P 1'
#
loop_
_entity.id
_entity.type
_entity.pdbx_description
1 polymer ?
#
loop_
_entity_poly.entity_id
_entity_poly.type
_entity_poly.pdbx_seq_one_letter_code
_entity_poly.pdbx_strand_id
1 'polypeptide(L)'
;MASLQFKIKATDAFSKARAGTILTDHGSIETPIFMPVGTVGSVKAVTQQQLKEQVRAEIILGNTYHLYLRPGLPVLEAAGGLHRFNGWNKPILTDSGGFQVFSLAKSRKINEEGVIFRSHIDGSKHLFTPEKAIDIQRSIGADIMMAFDECPPGASAYEYAKSSMLLTHRWLDRCFNQFNNTPDKYGYTQNLFPIVQGGIHHDLRKASCEYISAKAAAGNAIGGLSVGEPIETMYEICNLCCDHLPVNKPRYLMGVGTPWNILECIGMGIDMFDCVMPTRNGRNAMLFTSRGIINIDNKKWEHDFSVLDDGIDCETSQYYSKAYVRHLFKSKEYLGLIIASIHNLAFYLWLVKQARLHIEQGDFVSWKSGMISRLQQRL
;
A
#
# COMPACT_ATOMS: atom_id res chain seq x y z
N MET A 1 -5.94 4.14 25.69
CA MET A 1 -4.66 4.19 24.96
C MET A 1 -4.75 5.31 23.92
N ALA A 2 -3.62 5.87 23.49
CA ALA A 2 -3.65 7.05 22.64
C ALA A 2 -3.89 6.67 21.17
N SER A 3 -4.76 7.40 20.48
CA SER A 3 -4.93 7.33 19.03
C SER A 3 -3.58 7.45 18.30
N LEU A 4 -3.48 6.87 17.10
CA LEU A 4 -2.31 7.00 16.22
C LEU A 4 -1.79 8.44 16.17
N GLN A 5 -0.48 8.60 16.40
CA GLN A 5 0.20 9.89 16.38
C GLN A 5 1.11 9.98 15.18
N PHE A 6 1.09 11.12 14.50
CA PHE A 6 2.02 11.42 13.42
C PHE A 6 2.87 12.63 13.79
N LYS A 7 4.19 12.47 13.78
CA LYS A 7 5.16 13.53 14.09
C LYS A 7 6.04 13.76 12.88
N ILE A 8 6.00 14.97 12.34
CA ILE A 8 6.90 15.39 11.26
C ILE A 8 8.24 15.77 11.91
N LYS A 9 9.32 15.16 11.43
CA LYS A 9 10.69 15.39 11.88
C LYS A 9 11.41 16.40 10.98
N ALA A 10 11.24 16.28 9.66
CA ALA A 10 11.81 17.20 8.68
C ALA A 10 10.89 17.37 7.46
N THR A 11 11.05 18.50 6.79
CA THR A 11 10.40 18.84 5.53
C THR A 11 11.48 19.29 4.56
N ASP A 12 11.37 18.90 3.29
CA ASP A 12 12.29 19.38 2.25
C ASP A 12 11.96 20.83 1.87
N ALA A 13 12.99 21.64 1.58
CA ALA A 13 12.82 23.07 1.31
C ALA A 13 12.32 23.37 -0.12
N PHE A 14 12.50 22.43 -1.06
CA PHE A 14 12.23 22.64 -2.49
C PHE A 14 11.12 21.74 -3.02
N SER A 15 10.40 21.05 -2.13
CA SER A 15 9.27 20.18 -2.44
C SER A 15 8.31 20.09 -1.25
N LYS A 16 7.28 19.26 -1.34
CA LYS A 16 6.33 19.00 -0.24
C LYS A 16 6.68 17.74 0.54
N ALA A 17 7.86 17.17 0.32
CA ALA A 17 8.29 15.93 0.94
C ALA A 17 8.46 16.08 2.45
N ARG A 18 8.08 15.03 3.18
CA ARG A 18 8.07 15.00 4.64
C ARG A 18 8.72 13.72 5.15
N ALA A 19 9.59 13.87 6.13
CA ALA A 19 10.10 12.76 6.93
C ALA A 19 9.43 12.81 8.30
N GLY A 20 8.71 11.76 8.68
CA GLY A 20 7.98 11.71 9.95
C GLY A 20 7.96 10.32 10.59
N THR A 21 7.22 10.20 11.68
CA THR A 21 7.03 8.92 12.37
C THR A 21 5.58 8.78 12.76
N ILE A 22 4.97 7.65 12.38
CA ILE A 22 3.67 7.21 12.86
C ILE A 22 3.90 6.28 14.06
N LEU A 23 3.17 6.48 15.15
CA LEU A 23 3.21 5.61 16.33
C LEU A 23 1.87 4.87 16.46
N THR A 24 1.94 3.54 16.55
CA THR A 24 0.82 2.67 16.92
C THR A 24 1.22 1.78 18.12
N ASP A 25 0.25 1.06 18.68
CA ASP A 25 0.50 0.16 19.81
C ASP A 25 1.40 -1.05 19.43
N HIS A 26 1.52 -1.40 18.14
CA HIS A 26 2.42 -2.45 17.64
C HIS A 26 3.78 -1.94 17.16
N GLY A 27 4.04 -0.63 17.20
CA GLY A 27 5.36 -0.08 16.90
C GLY A 27 5.33 1.25 16.16
N SER A 28 6.54 1.72 15.85
CA SER A 28 6.76 2.94 15.06
C SER A 28 6.94 2.62 13.58
N ILE A 29 6.46 3.53 12.73
CA ILE A 29 6.63 3.49 11.29
C ILE A 29 7.29 4.80 10.85
N GLU A 30 8.47 4.73 10.25
CA GLU A 30 9.15 5.87 9.64
C GLU A 30 8.53 6.20 8.28
N THR A 31 8.22 7.48 8.05
CA THR A 31 7.70 7.94 6.76
C THR A 31 8.75 8.75 5.97
N PRO A 32 8.77 8.68 4.63
CA PRO A 32 7.88 7.89 3.77
C PRO A 32 8.08 6.37 3.92
N ILE A 33 7.00 5.59 3.82
CA ILE A 33 7.00 4.12 3.98
C ILE A 33 6.35 3.43 2.77
N PHE A 34 6.85 2.25 2.45
CA PHE A 34 6.20 1.32 1.53
C PHE A 34 5.72 0.07 2.29
N MET A 35 4.50 -0.38 2.01
CA MET A 35 3.86 -1.50 2.70
C MET A 35 3.85 -2.75 1.81
N PRO A 36 4.59 -3.82 2.17
CA PRO A 36 4.46 -5.12 1.51
C PRO A 36 3.03 -5.65 1.61
N VAL A 37 2.48 -6.08 0.47
CA VAL A 37 1.08 -6.54 0.38
C VAL A 37 0.97 -8.04 0.70
N GLY A 38 0.33 -8.34 1.83
CA GLY A 38 -0.04 -9.67 2.31
C GLY A 38 -1.44 -10.10 1.89
N THR A 39 -1.62 -10.43 0.60
CA THR A 39 -2.93 -10.68 -0.03
C THR A 39 -3.82 -11.69 0.71
N VAL A 40 -3.27 -12.69 1.38
CA VAL A 40 -4.02 -13.73 2.11
C VAL A 40 -3.54 -13.90 3.55
N GLY A 41 -3.07 -12.79 4.15
CA GLY A 41 -2.37 -12.82 5.45
C GLY A 41 -0.90 -13.23 5.36
N SER A 42 -0.38 -13.40 4.14
CA SER A 42 1.02 -13.70 3.83
C SER A 42 1.48 -12.91 2.61
N VAL A 43 2.67 -12.31 2.72
CA VAL A 43 3.38 -11.70 1.59
C VAL A 43 3.94 -12.83 0.72
N LYS A 44 3.58 -12.84 -0.56
CA LYS A 44 3.87 -13.96 -1.46
C LYS A 44 5.38 -14.21 -1.56
N ALA A 45 5.77 -15.46 -1.32
CA ALA A 45 7.15 -15.96 -1.42
C ALA A 45 8.14 -15.33 -0.42
N VAL A 46 7.67 -14.89 0.74
CA VAL A 46 8.49 -14.32 1.81
C VAL A 46 7.99 -14.83 3.17
N THR A 47 8.88 -15.37 4.00
CA THR A 47 8.51 -15.76 5.37
C THR A 47 8.41 -14.52 6.27
N GLN A 48 7.72 -14.62 7.42
CA GLN A 48 7.63 -13.49 8.35
C GLN A 48 8.98 -13.10 8.93
N GLN A 49 9.86 -14.07 9.17
CA GLN A 49 11.24 -13.84 9.61
C GLN A 49 12.00 -13.03 8.55
N GLN A 50 11.96 -13.45 7.29
CA GLN A 50 12.61 -12.74 6.18
C GLN A 50 12.03 -11.32 6.01
N LEU A 51 10.71 -11.17 6.17
CA LEU A 51 10.05 -9.88 6.09
C LEU A 51 10.53 -8.90 7.18
N LYS A 52 10.78 -9.43 8.38
CA LYS A 52 11.26 -8.66 9.55
C LYS A 52 12.77 -8.39 9.50
N GLU A 53 13.57 -9.39 9.16
CA GLU A 53 15.03 -9.37 9.33
C GLU A 53 15.75 -8.89 8.06
N GLN A 54 15.33 -9.37 6.89
CA GLN A 54 16.00 -9.07 5.61
C GLN A 54 15.33 -7.91 4.88
N VAL A 55 14.02 -7.96 4.71
CA VAL A 55 13.27 -6.85 4.08
C VAL A 55 13.22 -5.66 5.05
N ARG A 56 13.15 -5.92 6.35
CA ARG A 56 13.02 -4.91 7.43
C ARG A 56 11.75 -4.08 7.30
N ALA A 57 10.65 -4.72 6.93
CA ALA A 57 9.34 -4.05 6.90
C ALA A 57 8.91 -3.60 8.29
N GLU A 58 8.32 -2.40 8.34
CA GLU A 58 7.79 -1.81 9.57
C GLU A 58 6.29 -2.00 9.68
N ILE A 59 5.60 -2.13 8.54
CA ILE A 59 4.16 -2.33 8.44
C ILE A 59 3.87 -3.17 7.19
N ILE A 60 2.78 -3.94 7.22
CA ILE A 60 2.28 -4.70 6.05
C ILE A 60 0.83 -4.32 5.76
N LEU A 61 0.40 -4.57 4.52
CA LEU A 61 -1.01 -4.47 4.14
C LEU A 61 -1.66 -5.86 4.13
N GLY A 62 -2.72 -6.05 4.91
CA GLY A 62 -3.62 -7.19 4.85
C GLY A 62 -4.82 -6.90 3.95
N ASN A 63 -5.23 -7.87 3.14
CA ASN A 63 -6.40 -7.71 2.27
C ASN A 63 -7.67 -8.23 2.94
N THR A 64 -8.63 -7.34 3.19
CA THR A 64 -9.88 -7.65 3.88
C THR A 64 -10.73 -8.65 3.11
N TYR A 65 -10.87 -8.46 1.80
CA TYR A 65 -11.69 -9.33 0.94
C TYR A 65 -11.23 -10.79 0.99
N HIS A 66 -9.92 -11.02 0.85
CA HIS A 66 -9.37 -12.36 0.85
C HIS A 66 -9.42 -13.01 2.23
N LEU A 67 -9.05 -12.29 3.29
CA LEU A 67 -9.04 -12.80 4.66
C LEU A 67 -10.45 -13.14 5.17
N TYR A 68 -11.44 -12.33 4.77
CA TYR A 68 -12.85 -12.58 5.05
C TYR A 68 -13.35 -13.88 4.40
N LEU A 69 -12.96 -14.16 3.15
CA LEU A 69 -13.38 -15.37 2.46
C LEU A 69 -12.59 -16.60 2.92
N ARG A 70 -11.29 -16.46 3.15
CA ARG A 70 -10.41 -17.53 3.62
C ARG A 70 -9.20 -16.94 4.37
N PRO A 71 -8.96 -17.33 5.64
CA PRO A 71 -9.58 -18.47 6.35
C PRO A 71 -10.98 -18.17 6.92
N GLY A 72 -11.44 -16.91 6.84
CA GLY A 72 -12.70 -16.48 7.44
C GLY A 72 -12.51 -15.94 8.86
N LEU A 73 -13.44 -15.08 9.28
CA LEU A 73 -13.35 -14.39 10.57
C LEU A 73 -13.33 -15.33 11.79
N PRO A 74 -14.16 -16.40 11.87
CA PRO A 74 -14.15 -17.27 13.04
C PRO A 74 -12.77 -17.88 13.32
N VAL A 75 -12.00 -18.21 12.27
CA VAL A 75 -10.64 -18.74 12.42
C VAL A 75 -9.68 -17.66 12.90
N LEU A 76 -9.76 -16.45 12.33
CA LEU A 76 -8.90 -15.33 12.74
C LEU A 76 -9.19 -14.90 14.17
N GLU A 77 -10.46 -14.83 14.57
CA GLU A 77 -10.86 -14.49 15.94
C GLU A 77 -10.40 -15.54 16.94
N ALA A 78 -10.57 -16.83 16.61
CA ALA A 78 -10.09 -17.93 17.46
C ALA A 78 -8.56 -17.89 17.64
N ALA A 79 -7.81 -17.46 16.62
CA ALA A 79 -6.36 -17.26 16.70
C ALA A 79 -5.97 -15.99 17.50
N GLY A 80 -6.91 -15.10 17.79
CA GLY A 80 -6.66 -13.81 18.43
C GLY A 80 -6.19 -12.72 17.46
N GLY A 81 -6.73 -12.71 16.24
CA GLY A 81 -6.43 -11.75 15.19
C GLY A 81 -5.30 -12.18 14.25
N LEU A 82 -5.13 -11.45 13.16
CA LEU A 82 -4.16 -11.75 12.11
C LEU A 82 -2.71 -11.73 12.62
N HIS A 83 -2.36 -10.79 13.52
CA HIS A 83 -1.04 -10.70 14.12
C HIS A 83 -0.61 -12.02 14.78
N ARG A 84 -1.50 -12.62 15.59
CA ARG A 84 -1.23 -13.91 16.24
C ARG A 84 -1.31 -15.07 15.26
N PHE A 85 -2.24 -15.00 14.31
CA PHE A 85 -2.43 -16.05 13.30
C PHE A 85 -1.20 -16.23 12.41
N ASN A 86 -0.58 -15.14 11.96
CA ASN A 86 0.58 -15.21 11.06
C ASN A 86 1.92 -14.96 11.76
N GLY A 87 1.94 -14.53 13.02
CA GLY A 87 3.16 -14.23 13.79
C GLY A 87 3.77 -12.85 13.51
N TRP A 88 3.06 -11.95 12.81
CA TRP A 88 3.51 -10.58 12.55
C TRP A 88 3.20 -9.67 13.74
N ASN A 89 4.24 -9.26 14.45
CA ASN A 89 4.13 -8.50 15.69
C ASN A 89 4.38 -6.99 15.53
N LYS A 90 4.28 -6.48 14.30
CA LYS A 90 4.39 -5.07 13.94
C LYS A 90 3.07 -4.59 13.34
N PRO A 91 2.90 -3.28 13.04
CA PRO A 91 1.64 -2.76 12.53
C PRO A 91 1.11 -3.46 11.26
N ILE A 92 -0.22 -3.54 11.14
CA ILE A 92 -0.96 -3.99 9.97
C ILE A 92 -1.96 -2.93 9.54
N LEU A 93 -1.92 -2.55 8.27
CA LEU A 93 -3.00 -1.81 7.61
C LEU A 93 -3.91 -2.81 6.88
N THR A 94 -5.23 -2.67 6.97
CA THR A 94 -6.16 -3.44 6.12
C THR A 94 -6.88 -2.53 5.15
N ASP A 95 -6.98 -2.96 3.89
CA ASP A 95 -7.88 -2.30 2.94
C ASP A 95 -9.36 -2.54 3.31
N SER A 96 -10.27 -1.81 2.67
CA SER A 96 -11.70 -1.92 2.95
C SER A 96 -12.36 -3.14 2.29
N GLY A 97 -11.65 -3.79 1.35
CA GLY A 97 -12.17 -4.83 0.46
C GLY A 97 -13.02 -4.32 -0.71
N GLY A 98 -13.41 -3.03 -0.74
CA GLY A 98 -14.28 -2.46 -1.79
C GLY A 98 -13.69 -2.58 -3.19
N PHE A 99 -12.40 -2.24 -3.34
CA PHE A 99 -11.70 -2.33 -4.62
C PHE A 99 -11.54 -3.76 -5.16
N GLN A 100 -11.39 -4.77 -4.30
CA GLN A 100 -11.26 -6.17 -4.72
C GLN A 100 -12.61 -6.75 -5.11
N VAL A 101 -13.67 -6.38 -4.41
CA VAL A 101 -15.03 -6.66 -4.85
C VAL A 101 -15.27 -6.04 -6.24
N PHE A 102 -14.76 -4.84 -6.49
CA PHE A 102 -14.80 -4.21 -7.81
C PHE A 102 -13.97 -5.01 -8.83
N SER A 103 -12.68 -5.21 -8.62
CA SER A 103 -11.78 -5.78 -9.64
C SER A 103 -11.97 -7.29 -9.90
N LEU A 104 -12.42 -8.08 -8.92
CA LEU A 104 -12.46 -9.54 -9.01
C LEU A 104 -13.86 -10.13 -9.20
N ALA A 105 -14.92 -9.46 -8.76
CA ALA A 105 -16.28 -10.00 -8.89
C ALA A 105 -16.89 -9.60 -10.25
N LYS A 106 -16.90 -10.54 -11.21
CA LYS A 106 -17.58 -10.38 -12.51
C LYS A 106 -19.09 -10.09 -12.36
N SER A 107 -19.70 -10.50 -11.26
CA SER A 107 -21.10 -10.25 -10.92
C SER A 107 -21.16 -9.49 -9.60
N ARG A 108 -21.28 -8.17 -9.68
CA ARG A 108 -21.42 -7.28 -8.53
C ARG A 108 -22.61 -6.34 -8.73
N LYS A 109 -23.26 -5.97 -7.63
CA LYS A 109 -24.30 -4.95 -7.60
C LYS A 109 -24.00 -3.97 -6.48
N ILE A 110 -23.79 -2.72 -6.85
CA ILE A 110 -23.57 -1.60 -5.93
C ILE A 110 -24.93 -0.94 -5.68
N ASN A 111 -25.25 -0.67 -4.43
CA ASN A 111 -26.44 0.09 -4.02
C ASN A 111 -26.11 0.95 -2.80
N GLU A 112 -27.07 1.74 -2.30
CA GLU A 112 -26.85 2.59 -1.12
C GLU A 112 -26.43 1.79 0.12
N GLU A 113 -26.95 0.58 0.29
CA GLU A 113 -26.67 -0.30 1.43
C GLU A 113 -25.20 -0.77 1.44
N GLY A 114 -24.65 -1.12 0.29
CA GLY A 114 -23.31 -1.65 0.12
C GLY A 114 -23.07 -2.32 -1.24
N VAL A 115 -22.22 -3.35 -1.24
CA VAL A 115 -21.88 -4.11 -2.45
C VAL A 115 -22.19 -5.59 -2.27
N ILE A 116 -23.04 -6.09 -3.16
CA ILE A 116 -23.36 -7.52 -3.27
C ILE A 116 -22.41 -8.14 -4.30
N PHE A 117 -21.79 -9.25 -3.94
CA PHE A 117 -20.89 -9.97 -4.84
C PHE A 117 -20.95 -11.48 -4.62
N ARG A 118 -20.32 -12.22 -5.55
CA ARG A 118 -20.06 -13.65 -5.39
C ARG A 118 -18.59 -13.92 -5.12
N SER A 119 -18.33 -14.80 -4.17
CA SER A 119 -17.00 -15.31 -3.86
C SER A 119 -16.37 -15.95 -5.10
N HIS A 120 -15.10 -15.62 -5.36
CA HIS A 120 -14.31 -16.26 -6.42
C HIS A 120 -13.81 -17.66 -6.02
N ILE A 121 -13.98 -18.05 -4.75
CA ILE A 121 -13.52 -19.35 -4.23
C ILE A 121 -14.58 -20.42 -4.44
N ASP A 122 -15.83 -20.13 -4.11
CA ASP A 122 -16.93 -21.10 -4.04
C ASP A 122 -18.26 -20.60 -4.65
N GLY A 123 -18.31 -19.35 -5.16
CA GLY A 123 -19.50 -18.77 -5.79
C GLY A 123 -20.60 -18.33 -4.82
N SER A 124 -20.38 -18.45 -3.51
CA SER A 124 -21.31 -18.02 -2.46
C SER A 124 -21.57 -16.50 -2.53
N LYS A 125 -22.79 -16.07 -2.17
CA LYS A 125 -23.22 -14.67 -2.28
C LYS A 125 -22.99 -13.94 -0.96
N HIS A 126 -22.33 -12.79 -1.02
CA HIS A 126 -22.02 -11.96 0.14
C HIS A 126 -22.47 -10.52 -0.08
N LEU A 127 -22.67 -9.80 1.02
CA LEU A 127 -22.96 -8.37 1.06
C LEU A 127 -21.95 -7.69 1.99
N PHE A 128 -21.14 -6.80 1.43
CA PHE A 128 -20.28 -5.89 2.18
C PHE A 128 -20.99 -4.54 2.32
N THR A 129 -21.24 -4.14 3.56
CA THR A 129 -21.72 -2.79 3.90
C THR A 129 -20.58 -2.03 4.60
N PRO A 130 -20.64 -0.69 4.65
CA PRO A 130 -19.74 0.12 5.47
C PRO A 130 -19.54 -0.40 6.90
N GLU A 131 -20.61 -0.80 7.59
CA GLU A 131 -20.55 -1.31 8.97
C GLU A 131 -19.83 -2.65 9.03
N LYS A 132 -20.21 -3.59 8.15
CA LYS A 132 -19.56 -4.91 8.08
C LYS A 132 -18.08 -4.80 7.74
N ALA A 133 -17.69 -3.88 6.87
CA ALA A 133 -16.30 -3.66 6.52
C ALA A 133 -15.47 -3.19 7.74
N ILE A 134 -16.05 -2.36 8.61
CA ILE A 134 -15.41 -1.98 9.88
C ILE A 134 -15.32 -3.20 10.81
N ASP A 135 -16.42 -3.94 11.02
CA ASP A 135 -16.44 -5.11 11.91
C ASP A 135 -15.49 -6.23 11.46
N ILE A 136 -15.36 -6.43 10.14
CA ILE A 136 -14.41 -7.37 9.56
C ILE A 136 -12.98 -6.95 9.90
N GLN A 137 -12.62 -5.69 9.67
CA GLN A 137 -11.27 -5.18 9.92
C GLN A 137 -10.93 -5.18 11.42
N ARG A 138 -11.91 -4.87 12.29
CA ARG A 138 -11.81 -5.07 13.75
C ARG A 138 -11.43 -6.51 14.08
N SER A 139 -12.11 -7.47 13.47
CA SER A 139 -11.93 -8.91 13.72
C SER A 139 -10.63 -9.46 13.12
N ILE A 140 -10.20 -8.94 11.96
CA ILE A 140 -8.86 -9.20 11.43
C ILE A 140 -7.79 -8.66 12.39
N GLY A 141 -8.07 -7.56 13.10
CA GLY A 141 -7.16 -6.96 14.06
C GLY A 141 -6.20 -5.96 13.41
N ALA A 142 -6.65 -5.13 12.49
CA ALA A 142 -5.79 -4.10 11.90
C ALA A 142 -5.43 -2.98 12.90
N ASP A 143 -4.24 -2.41 12.81
CA ASP A 143 -3.86 -1.14 13.47
C ASP A 143 -4.46 0.06 12.76
N ILE A 144 -4.48 0.00 11.42
CA ILE A 144 -5.01 1.04 10.52
C ILE A 144 -6.04 0.38 9.59
N MET A 145 -7.28 0.83 9.69
CA MET A 145 -8.41 0.39 8.89
C MET A 145 -8.72 1.42 7.83
N MET A 146 -9.05 0.95 6.63
CA MET A 146 -9.53 1.81 5.56
C MET A 146 -11.06 1.88 5.58
N ALA A 147 -11.61 3.08 5.43
CA ALA A 147 -13.04 3.26 5.27
C ALA A 147 -13.54 2.58 3.99
N PHE A 148 -14.78 2.08 4.01
CA PHE A 148 -15.39 1.46 2.83
C PHE A 148 -15.77 2.52 1.80
N ASP A 149 -15.37 2.30 0.55
CA ASP A 149 -15.50 3.25 -0.54
C ASP A 149 -15.93 2.58 -1.86
N GLU A 150 -16.37 3.41 -2.80
CA GLU A 150 -16.53 3.02 -4.20
C GLU A 150 -15.40 3.66 -5.02
N CYS A 151 -14.64 2.82 -5.73
CA CYS A 151 -13.56 3.26 -6.59
C CYS A 151 -14.00 3.17 -8.07
N PRO A 152 -14.46 4.27 -8.69
CA PRO A 152 -14.83 4.27 -10.11
C PRO A 152 -13.58 4.07 -11.01
N PRO A 153 -13.73 3.57 -12.25
CA PRO A 153 -12.63 3.53 -13.22
C PRO A 153 -12.03 4.92 -13.50
N GLY A 154 -10.74 5.00 -13.84
CA GLY A 154 -10.03 6.29 -14.00
C GLY A 154 -10.63 7.21 -15.07
N ALA A 155 -11.14 6.66 -16.17
CA ALA A 155 -11.76 7.41 -17.27
C ALA A 155 -13.29 7.57 -17.11
N SER A 156 -13.81 7.50 -15.87
CA SER A 156 -15.24 7.66 -15.61
C SER A 156 -15.73 9.06 -16.00
N ALA A 157 -16.96 9.12 -16.53
CA ALA A 157 -17.62 10.40 -16.78
C ALA A 157 -17.85 11.16 -15.47
N TYR A 158 -17.80 12.50 -15.55
CA TYR A 158 -17.92 13.39 -14.40
C TYR A 158 -19.12 13.07 -13.49
N GLU A 159 -20.31 12.89 -14.06
CA GLU A 159 -21.52 12.61 -13.28
C GLU A 159 -21.46 11.27 -12.53
N TYR A 160 -20.83 10.25 -13.11
CA TYR A 160 -20.61 8.97 -12.42
C TYR A 160 -19.57 9.12 -11.30
N ALA A 161 -18.45 9.80 -11.58
CA ALA A 161 -17.43 10.09 -10.57
C ALA A 161 -18.00 10.90 -9.38
N LYS A 162 -18.85 11.89 -9.66
CA LYS A 162 -19.55 12.69 -8.64
C LYS A 162 -20.52 11.85 -7.83
N SER A 163 -21.35 11.04 -8.48
CA SER A 163 -22.29 10.14 -7.80
C SER A 163 -21.57 9.14 -6.91
N SER A 164 -20.47 8.57 -7.39
CA SER A 164 -19.63 7.62 -6.67
C SER A 164 -18.91 8.26 -5.47
N MET A 165 -18.38 9.47 -5.63
CA MET A 165 -17.79 10.25 -4.54
C MET A 165 -18.83 10.55 -3.45
N LEU A 166 -20.04 10.98 -3.83
CA LEU A 166 -21.10 11.28 -2.87
C LEU A 166 -21.58 10.01 -2.14
N LEU A 167 -21.62 8.86 -2.82
CA LEU A 167 -21.88 7.57 -2.18
C LEU A 167 -20.78 7.22 -1.17
N THR A 168 -19.52 7.38 -1.56
CA THR A 168 -18.36 7.19 -0.69
C THR A 168 -18.42 8.08 0.56
N HIS A 169 -18.88 9.33 0.43
CA HIS A 169 -19.08 10.23 1.58
C HIS A 169 -20.17 9.73 2.53
N ARG A 170 -21.33 9.29 2.02
CA ARG A 170 -22.39 8.69 2.86
C ARG A 170 -21.94 7.39 3.52
N TRP A 171 -21.17 6.57 2.82
CA TRP A 171 -20.55 5.37 3.38
C TRP A 171 -19.51 5.69 4.44
N LEU A 172 -18.77 6.78 4.27
CA LEU A 172 -17.81 7.24 5.26
C LEU A 172 -18.50 7.61 6.58
N ASP A 173 -19.62 8.32 6.53
CA ASP A 173 -20.43 8.62 7.72
C ASP A 173 -20.83 7.35 8.47
N ARG A 174 -21.28 6.33 7.73
CA ARG A 174 -21.65 5.02 8.28
C ARG A 174 -20.45 4.28 8.88
N CYS A 175 -19.29 4.31 8.21
CA CYS A 175 -18.05 3.75 8.75
C CYS A 175 -17.64 4.42 10.07
N PHE A 176 -17.66 5.76 10.15
CA PHE A 176 -17.34 6.48 11.39
C PHE A 176 -18.32 6.18 12.51
N ASN A 177 -19.62 6.13 12.20
CA ASN A 177 -20.65 5.78 13.19
C ASN A 177 -20.40 4.37 13.75
N GLN A 178 -20.14 3.38 12.89
CA GLN A 178 -19.83 2.02 13.35
C GLN A 178 -18.53 1.95 14.13
N PHE A 179 -17.47 2.60 13.64
CA PHE A 179 -16.16 2.62 14.27
C PHE A 179 -16.20 3.23 15.69
N ASN A 180 -16.95 4.32 15.88
CA ASN A 180 -17.08 4.99 17.18
C ASN A 180 -17.99 4.23 18.16
N ASN A 181 -18.97 3.49 17.64
CA ASN A 181 -19.91 2.73 18.46
C ASN A 181 -19.45 1.29 18.77
N THR A 182 -18.31 0.86 18.21
CA THR A 182 -17.72 -0.46 18.47
C THR A 182 -16.36 -0.33 19.17
N PRO A 183 -16.10 -1.10 20.23
CA PRO A 183 -14.84 -1.03 20.93
C PRO A 183 -13.69 -1.60 20.09
N ASP A 184 -12.47 -1.21 20.45
CA ASP A 184 -11.27 -1.87 19.97
C ASP A 184 -11.26 -3.37 20.32
N LYS A 185 -10.70 -4.20 19.43
CA LYS A 185 -10.47 -5.62 19.69
C LYS A 185 -9.02 -5.89 20.08
N TYR A 186 -8.80 -7.02 20.77
CA TYR A 186 -7.48 -7.58 21.08
C TYR A 186 -6.56 -6.72 21.97
N GLY A 187 -7.09 -5.66 22.59
CA GLY A 187 -6.39 -4.89 23.63
C GLY A 187 -5.44 -3.80 23.14
N TYR A 188 -5.60 -3.34 21.89
CA TYR A 188 -4.86 -2.21 21.33
C TYR A 188 -5.76 -1.32 20.49
N THR A 189 -5.33 -0.08 20.28
CA THR A 189 -6.07 0.95 19.55
C THR A 189 -6.06 0.64 18.05
N GLN A 190 -7.23 0.66 17.41
CA GLN A 190 -7.31 0.57 15.94
C GLN A 190 -7.81 1.89 15.39
N ASN A 191 -7.29 2.30 14.23
CA ASN A 191 -7.47 3.65 13.69
C ASN A 191 -8.19 3.59 12.33
N LEU A 192 -8.96 4.62 11.98
CA LEU A 192 -9.68 4.67 10.70
C LEU A 192 -9.13 5.77 9.78
N PHE A 193 -8.84 5.42 8.53
CA PHE A 193 -8.45 6.36 7.48
C PHE A 193 -9.58 6.49 6.44
N PRO A 194 -10.18 7.68 6.26
CA PRO A 194 -11.02 7.98 5.11
C PRO A 194 -10.24 7.94 3.79
N ILE A 195 -10.97 7.79 2.69
CA ILE A 195 -10.42 7.72 1.33
C ILE A 195 -10.98 8.86 0.49
N VAL A 196 -10.10 9.69 -0.08
CA VAL A 196 -10.46 10.67 -1.10
C VAL A 196 -10.80 9.92 -2.38
N GLN A 197 -12.03 10.11 -2.87
CA GLN A 197 -12.47 9.77 -4.22
C GLN A 197 -12.80 11.02 -5.05
N GLY A 198 -13.10 10.85 -6.34
CA GLY A 198 -13.44 11.96 -7.25
C GLY A 198 -12.93 11.80 -8.69
N GLY A 199 -12.36 10.63 -9.04
CA GLY A 199 -11.79 10.38 -10.37
C GLY A 199 -10.64 11.32 -10.70
N ILE A 200 -10.61 11.82 -11.93
CA ILE A 200 -9.61 12.78 -12.43
C ILE A 200 -10.10 14.24 -12.37
N HIS A 201 -11.19 14.51 -11.63
CA HIS A 201 -11.83 15.82 -11.61
C HIS A 201 -11.42 16.65 -10.38
N HIS A 202 -10.85 17.82 -10.64
CA HIS A 202 -10.23 18.68 -9.62
C HIS A 202 -11.20 19.17 -8.56
N ASP A 203 -12.36 19.65 -8.97
CA ASP A 203 -13.43 20.15 -8.11
C ASP A 203 -13.98 19.04 -7.19
N LEU A 204 -14.20 17.84 -7.73
CA LEU A 204 -14.64 16.68 -6.96
C LEU A 204 -13.57 16.27 -5.94
N ARG A 205 -12.30 16.19 -6.36
CA ARG A 205 -11.18 15.84 -5.48
C ARG A 205 -11.01 16.84 -4.35
N LYS A 206 -11.12 18.13 -4.63
CA LYS A 206 -11.08 19.19 -3.60
C LYS A 206 -12.24 19.06 -2.62
N ALA A 207 -13.48 18.95 -3.11
CA ALA A 207 -14.66 18.77 -2.26
C ALA A 207 -14.55 17.51 -1.38
N SER A 208 -13.99 16.44 -1.94
CA SER A 208 -13.74 15.18 -1.22
C SER A 208 -12.66 15.34 -0.14
N CYS A 209 -11.55 16.02 -0.45
CA CYS A 209 -10.52 16.34 0.55
C CYS A 209 -11.10 17.15 1.71
N GLU A 210 -11.87 18.19 1.43
CA GLU A 210 -12.53 19.03 2.45
C GLU A 210 -13.47 18.21 3.33
N TYR A 211 -14.33 17.39 2.72
CA TYR A 211 -15.29 16.55 3.42
C TYR A 211 -14.62 15.55 4.36
N ILE A 212 -13.60 14.81 3.88
CA ILE A 212 -12.94 13.82 4.72
C ILE A 212 -12.09 14.47 5.81
N SER A 213 -11.50 15.64 5.53
CA SER A 213 -10.68 16.38 6.50
C SER A 213 -11.50 16.85 7.70
N ALA A 214 -12.77 17.22 7.46
CA ALA A 214 -13.71 17.59 8.52
C ALA A 214 -13.99 16.46 9.51
N LYS A 215 -13.70 15.19 9.17
CA LYS A 215 -13.80 14.05 10.09
C LYS A 215 -12.68 13.99 11.12
N ALA A 216 -11.62 14.79 10.95
CA ALA A 216 -10.47 14.84 11.86
C ALA A 216 -9.83 13.46 12.15
N ALA A 217 -9.82 12.59 11.14
CA ALA A 217 -9.34 11.22 11.22
C ALA A 217 -7.85 11.10 11.62
N ALA A 218 -7.41 9.87 11.91
CA ALA A 218 -6.01 9.59 12.26
C ALA A 218 -5.05 9.83 11.08
N GLY A 219 -5.53 9.67 9.85
CA GLY A 219 -4.80 9.92 8.59
C GLY A 219 -5.76 9.94 7.42
N ASN A 220 -5.25 10.16 6.21
CA ASN A 220 -6.07 10.30 5.01
C ASN A 220 -5.47 9.50 3.85
N ALA A 221 -6.28 8.72 3.16
CA ALA A 221 -5.86 8.04 1.96
C ALA A 221 -6.38 8.72 0.69
N ILE A 222 -5.68 8.51 -0.41
CA ILE A 222 -6.04 8.95 -1.75
C ILE A 222 -6.25 7.68 -2.58
N GLY A 223 -7.51 7.40 -2.91
CA GLY A 223 -7.91 6.26 -3.73
C GLY A 223 -8.15 6.66 -5.19
N GLY A 224 -8.32 5.66 -6.05
CA GLY A 224 -8.70 5.88 -7.46
C GLY A 224 -7.64 6.59 -8.29
N LEU A 225 -6.37 6.46 -7.93
CA LEU A 225 -5.20 6.84 -8.71
C LEU A 225 -4.37 5.55 -8.91
N SER A 226 -3.90 5.27 -10.12
CA SER A 226 -3.42 3.97 -10.65
C SER A 226 -4.54 3.00 -11.09
N VAL A 227 -5.63 3.52 -11.66
CA VAL A 227 -6.77 2.74 -12.20
C VAL A 227 -6.95 2.90 -13.72
N GLY A 228 -5.91 3.37 -14.40
CA GLY A 228 -5.81 3.41 -15.87
C GLY A 228 -5.68 4.82 -16.47
N GLU A 229 -5.61 5.85 -15.62
CA GLU A 229 -5.36 7.23 -16.04
C GLU A 229 -3.90 7.45 -16.47
N PRO A 230 -3.61 8.49 -17.29
CA PRO A 230 -2.25 8.88 -17.62
C PRO A 230 -1.43 9.27 -16.38
N ILE A 231 -0.12 9.07 -16.44
CA ILE A 231 0.76 9.30 -15.29
C ILE A 231 0.79 10.76 -14.87
N GLU A 232 0.72 11.68 -15.84
CA GLU A 232 0.70 13.12 -15.62
C GLU A 232 -0.56 13.54 -14.85
N THR A 233 -1.71 12.94 -15.20
CA THR A 233 -2.97 13.15 -14.48
C THR A 233 -2.92 12.58 -13.07
N MET A 234 -2.31 11.41 -12.89
CA MET A 234 -2.10 10.82 -11.56
C MET A 234 -1.31 11.79 -10.66
N TYR A 235 -0.23 12.38 -11.19
CA TYR A 235 0.59 13.37 -10.48
C TYR A 235 -0.15 14.67 -10.17
N GLU A 236 -0.86 15.21 -11.15
CA GLU A 236 -1.67 16.42 -10.99
C GLU A 236 -2.69 16.28 -9.86
N ILE A 237 -3.47 15.19 -9.88
CA ILE A 237 -4.51 14.93 -8.87
C ILE A 237 -3.90 14.57 -7.51
N CYS A 238 -2.80 13.82 -7.47
CA CYS A 238 -2.08 13.52 -6.24
C CYS A 238 -1.61 14.81 -5.55
N ASN A 239 -0.99 15.71 -6.31
CA ASN A 239 -0.51 16.99 -5.82
C ASN A 239 -1.65 17.87 -5.31
N LEU A 240 -2.75 17.96 -6.07
CA LEU A 240 -3.97 18.66 -5.66
C LEU A 240 -4.51 18.14 -4.32
N CYS A 241 -4.62 16.81 -4.16
CA CYS A 241 -5.09 16.23 -2.90
C CYS A 241 -4.14 16.58 -1.74
N CYS A 242 -2.82 16.53 -1.96
CA CYS A 242 -1.84 16.89 -0.95
C CYS A 242 -1.91 18.37 -0.53
N ASP A 243 -2.38 19.27 -1.41
CA ASP A 243 -2.60 20.68 -1.07
C ASP A 243 -3.84 20.91 -0.21
N HIS A 244 -4.84 20.04 -0.32
CA HIS A 244 -6.10 20.17 0.41
C HIS A 244 -6.22 19.27 1.65
N LEU A 245 -5.36 18.27 1.79
CA LEU A 245 -5.35 17.38 2.95
C LEU A 245 -4.53 17.95 4.13
N PRO A 246 -4.92 17.68 5.39
CA PRO A 246 -4.24 18.20 6.57
C PRO A 246 -2.76 17.86 6.58
N VAL A 247 -1.92 18.86 6.80
CA VAL A 247 -0.45 18.72 6.79
C VAL A 247 0.04 17.87 7.96
N ASN A 248 -0.63 17.97 9.12
CA ASN A 248 -0.28 17.27 10.36
C ASN A 248 -0.83 15.84 10.45
N LYS A 249 -1.31 15.27 9.33
CA LYS A 249 -1.82 13.91 9.25
C LYS A 249 -1.08 13.13 8.16
N PRO A 250 -0.90 11.81 8.33
CA PRO A 250 -0.27 10.99 7.32
C PRO A 250 -1.16 10.89 6.08
N ARG A 251 -0.52 10.88 4.91
CA ARG A 251 -1.17 10.78 3.59
C ARG A 251 -0.76 9.49 2.91
N TYR A 252 -1.73 8.66 2.59
CA TYR A 252 -1.53 7.33 2.00
C TYR A 252 -2.02 7.30 0.55
N LEU A 253 -1.12 7.07 -0.40
CA LEU A 253 -1.48 6.87 -1.80
C LEU A 253 -1.64 5.37 -2.10
N MET A 254 -2.86 4.96 -2.41
CA MET A 254 -3.22 3.54 -2.54
C MET A 254 -2.83 2.99 -3.91
N GLY A 255 -2.13 1.85 -3.95
CA GLY A 255 -1.91 1.04 -5.14
C GLY A 255 -0.85 1.54 -6.15
N VAL A 256 -0.18 2.66 -5.87
CA VAL A 256 0.83 3.24 -6.78
C VAL A 256 2.18 2.55 -6.62
N GLY A 257 2.76 2.14 -7.76
CA GLY A 257 3.67 1.00 -7.73
C GLY A 257 5.08 1.15 -8.29
N THR A 258 5.40 2.06 -9.21
CA THR A 258 6.78 2.10 -9.76
C THR A 258 7.71 2.90 -8.86
N PRO A 259 9.03 2.61 -8.85
CA PRO A 259 9.99 3.32 -8.00
C PRO A 259 10.02 4.83 -8.24
N TRP A 260 9.96 5.27 -9.49
CA TRP A 260 9.95 6.70 -9.84
C TRP A 260 8.63 7.38 -9.47
N ASN A 261 7.48 6.70 -9.60
CA ASN A 261 6.20 7.27 -9.16
C ASN A 261 6.19 7.49 -7.66
N ILE A 262 6.74 6.55 -6.88
CA ILE A 262 6.89 6.70 -5.42
C ILE A 262 7.71 7.95 -5.11
N LEU A 263 8.87 8.11 -5.76
CA LEU A 263 9.73 9.28 -5.56
C LEU A 263 9.04 10.60 -5.93
N GLU A 264 8.31 10.66 -7.05
CA GLU A 264 7.55 11.85 -7.43
C GLU A 264 6.46 12.18 -6.42
N CYS A 265 5.68 11.18 -6.00
CA CYS A 265 4.61 11.37 -5.04
C CYS A 265 5.10 11.70 -3.62
N ILE A 266 6.30 11.23 -3.22
CA ILE A 266 6.97 11.71 -2.01
C ILE A 266 7.24 13.22 -2.14
N GLY A 267 7.74 13.68 -3.29
CA GLY A 267 7.94 15.10 -3.57
C GLY A 267 6.66 15.95 -3.52
N MET A 268 5.50 15.33 -3.76
CA MET A 268 4.18 15.96 -3.63
C MET A 268 3.62 15.91 -2.19
N GLY A 269 4.28 15.16 -1.31
CA GLY A 269 3.97 15.08 0.11
C GLY A 269 3.18 13.84 0.52
N ILE A 270 3.27 12.72 -0.20
CA ILE A 270 2.75 11.42 0.25
C ILE A 270 3.71 10.76 1.26
N ASP A 271 3.15 10.13 2.30
CA ASP A 271 3.92 9.47 3.36
C ASP A 271 3.87 7.95 3.29
N MET A 272 2.82 7.35 2.72
CA MET A 272 2.60 5.91 2.73
C MET A 272 2.22 5.41 1.34
N PHE A 273 2.71 4.22 0.99
CA PHE A 273 2.45 3.55 -0.27
C PHE A 273 2.23 2.05 -0.07
N ASP A 274 1.49 1.43 -0.97
CA ASP A 274 1.43 -0.02 -1.11
C ASP A 274 1.41 -0.38 -2.60
N CYS A 275 2.00 -1.53 -2.96
CA CYS A 275 1.78 -2.10 -4.27
C CYS A 275 2.15 -3.58 -4.30
N VAL A 276 1.43 -4.35 -5.11
CA VAL A 276 1.80 -5.75 -5.41
C VAL A 276 3.00 -5.86 -6.37
N MET A 277 3.40 -4.75 -7.00
CA MET A 277 4.43 -4.73 -8.06
C MET A 277 5.75 -5.39 -7.65
N PRO A 278 6.36 -5.13 -6.49
CA PRO A 278 7.67 -5.69 -6.16
C PRO A 278 7.65 -7.22 -6.15
N THR A 279 6.70 -7.82 -5.45
CA THR A 279 6.60 -9.29 -5.38
C THR A 279 6.08 -9.89 -6.68
N ARG A 280 5.10 -9.26 -7.36
CA ARG A 280 4.55 -9.76 -8.62
C ARG A 280 5.62 -9.75 -9.73
N ASN A 281 6.34 -8.65 -9.88
CA ASN A 281 7.36 -8.50 -10.91
C ASN A 281 8.58 -9.36 -10.59
N GLY A 282 8.96 -9.47 -9.31
CA GLY A 282 10.03 -10.37 -8.87
C GLY A 282 9.75 -11.81 -9.30
N ARG A 283 8.54 -12.31 -9.04
CA ARG A 283 8.14 -13.66 -9.49
C ARG A 283 8.05 -13.81 -11.02
N ASN A 284 8.03 -12.70 -11.76
CA ASN A 284 8.07 -12.65 -13.22
C ASN A 284 9.43 -12.20 -13.76
N ALA A 285 10.51 -12.48 -13.01
CA ALA A 285 11.91 -12.25 -13.37
C ALA A 285 12.36 -10.78 -13.53
N MET A 286 11.51 -9.80 -13.19
CA MET A 286 11.88 -8.38 -13.21
C MET A 286 12.33 -7.94 -11.82
N LEU A 287 13.60 -7.56 -11.70
CA LEU A 287 14.22 -7.10 -10.47
C LEU A 287 14.53 -5.60 -10.55
N PHE A 288 14.28 -4.89 -9.44
CA PHE A 288 14.61 -3.48 -9.29
C PHE A 288 15.90 -3.35 -8.48
N THR A 289 16.91 -2.70 -9.06
CA THR A 289 18.21 -2.50 -8.41
C THR A 289 18.52 -1.01 -8.24
N SER A 290 19.47 -0.69 -7.36
CA SER A 290 20.03 0.64 -7.14
C SER A 290 20.63 1.29 -8.40
N ARG A 291 20.84 0.50 -9.46
CA ARG A 291 21.43 0.91 -10.74
C ARG A 291 20.44 0.91 -11.91
N GLY A 292 19.22 0.41 -11.72
CA GLY A 292 18.23 0.25 -12.79
C GLY A 292 17.45 -1.05 -12.71
N ILE A 293 16.63 -1.31 -13.73
CA ILE A 293 15.78 -2.50 -13.81
C ILE A 293 16.50 -3.59 -14.60
N ILE A 294 16.48 -4.81 -14.09
CA ILE A 294 16.96 -6.00 -14.82
C ILE A 294 15.83 -7.01 -15.03
N ASN A 295 15.85 -7.70 -16.17
CA ASN A 295 15.12 -8.95 -16.34
C ASN A 295 16.12 -10.10 -16.20
N ILE A 296 16.07 -10.82 -15.07
CA ILE A 296 17.05 -11.86 -14.71
C ILE A 296 16.97 -13.08 -15.63
N ASP A 297 15.89 -13.25 -16.38
CA ASP A 297 15.73 -14.34 -17.35
C ASP A 297 16.55 -14.14 -18.64
N ASN A 298 17.04 -12.91 -18.88
CA ASN A 298 17.82 -12.57 -20.07
C ASN A 298 19.13 -13.38 -20.14
N LYS A 299 19.48 -13.89 -21.33
CA LYS A 299 20.69 -14.69 -21.57
C LYS A 299 21.98 -13.99 -21.17
N LYS A 300 22.05 -12.65 -21.24
CA LYS A 300 23.28 -11.92 -20.86
C LYS A 300 23.74 -12.15 -19.42
N TRP A 301 22.85 -12.57 -18.52
CA TRP A 301 23.19 -12.84 -17.12
C TRP A 301 23.76 -14.25 -16.89
N GLU A 302 23.82 -15.10 -17.92
CA GLU A 302 24.23 -16.52 -17.83
C GLU A 302 25.63 -16.73 -17.25
N HIS A 303 26.54 -15.79 -17.48
CA HIS A 303 27.91 -15.80 -16.96
C HIS A 303 28.21 -14.59 -16.07
N ASP A 304 27.18 -13.86 -15.62
CA ASP A 304 27.35 -12.74 -14.70
C ASP A 304 27.35 -13.26 -13.25
N PHE A 305 28.54 -13.41 -12.68
CA PHE A 305 28.73 -13.89 -11.31
C PHE A 305 28.66 -12.77 -10.26
N SER A 306 28.37 -11.53 -10.65
CA SER A 306 28.12 -10.45 -9.69
C SER A 306 26.80 -10.67 -8.94
N VAL A 307 26.70 -10.07 -7.77
CA VAL A 307 25.50 -10.08 -6.94
C VAL A 307 24.32 -9.39 -7.62
N LEU A 308 23.10 -9.58 -7.12
CA LEU A 308 21.91 -8.93 -7.68
C LEU A 308 22.03 -7.40 -7.60
N ASP A 309 22.43 -6.89 -6.44
CA ASP A 309 22.59 -5.46 -6.19
C ASP A 309 23.52 -5.21 -5.00
N ASP A 310 24.60 -4.48 -5.24
CA ASP A 310 25.60 -4.09 -4.24
C ASP A 310 25.30 -2.73 -3.57
N GLY A 311 24.27 -2.01 -4.02
CA GLY A 311 23.86 -0.71 -3.49
C GLY A 311 22.80 -0.76 -2.40
N ILE A 312 22.29 -1.95 -2.06
CA ILE A 312 21.26 -2.12 -1.02
C ILE A 312 21.72 -3.07 0.09
N ASP A 313 21.45 -2.68 1.34
CA ASP A 313 21.77 -3.46 2.54
C ASP A 313 20.72 -4.56 2.77
N CYS A 314 20.85 -5.65 1.99
CA CYS A 314 20.03 -6.85 2.11
C CYS A 314 20.85 -8.08 1.74
N GLU A 315 20.99 -9.00 2.69
CA GLU A 315 21.79 -10.23 2.54
C GLU A 315 21.45 -11.01 1.26
N THR A 316 20.16 -11.27 1.01
CA THR A 316 19.72 -11.98 -0.22
C THR A 316 20.17 -11.27 -1.50
N SER A 317 20.27 -9.94 -1.49
CA SER A 317 20.68 -9.15 -2.66
C SER A 317 22.19 -9.21 -2.93
N GLN A 318 22.98 -9.50 -1.90
CA GLN A 318 24.45 -9.53 -1.91
C GLN A 318 25.02 -10.95 -1.83
N TYR A 319 24.19 -11.99 -1.66
CA TYR A 319 24.65 -13.37 -1.50
C TYR A 319 24.67 -14.17 -2.81
N TYR A 320 23.58 -14.13 -3.58
CA TYR A 320 23.45 -14.91 -4.81
C TYR A 320 23.93 -14.13 -6.03
N SER A 321 24.58 -14.84 -6.96
CA SER A 321 24.95 -14.27 -8.25
C SER A 321 23.76 -14.18 -9.21
N LYS A 322 23.81 -13.22 -10.13
CA LYS A 322 22.80 -13.10 -11.20
C LYS A 322 22.72 -14.37 -12.06
N ALA A 323 23.87 -15.00 -12.36
CA ALA A 323 23.92 -16.27 -13.09
C ALA A 323 23.15 -17.39 -12.37
N TYR A 324 23.32 -17.52 -11.06
CA TYR A 324 22.60 -18.52 -10.28
C TYR A 324 21.09 -18.24 -10.23
N VAL A 325 20.70 -16.99 -9.96
CA VAL A 325 19.28 -16.63 -9.92
C VAL A 325 18.63 -16.83 -11.28
N ARG A 326 19.29 -16.46 -12.39
CA ARG A 326 18.83 -16.77 -13.74
C ARG A 326 18.61 -18.27 -13.93
N HIS A 327 19.58 -19.09 -13.52
CA HIS A 327 19.45 -20.55 -13.60
C HIS A 327 18.20 -21.04 -12.86
N LEU A 328 17.92 -20.54 -11.64
CA LEU A 328 16.69 -20.88 -10.90
C LEU A 328 15.42 -20.52 -11.68
N PHE A 329 15.37 -19.37 -12.34
CA PHE A 329 14.23 -18.99 -13.19
C PHE A 329 14.10 -19.91 -14.42
N LYS A 330 15.19 -20.26 -15.10
CA LYS A 330 15.17 -21.21 -16.22
C LYS A 330 14.74 -22.61 -15.80
N SER A 331 15.15 -23.03 -14.61
CA SER A 331 14.80 -24.31 -14.00
C SER A 331 13.40 -24.32 -13.35
N LYS A 332 12.70 -23.16 -13.32
CA LYS A 332 11.38 -22.98 -12.68
C LYS A 332 11.38 -23.33 -11.18
N GLU A 333 12.50 -23.07 -10.51
CA GLU A 333 12.66 -23.32 -9.09
C GLU A 333 11.96 -22.26 -8.23
N TYR A 334 11.22 -22.69 -7.21
CA TYR A 334 10.55 -21.78 -6.28
C TYR A 334 11.52 -20.85 -5.55
N LEU A 335 12.76 -21.30 -5.33
CA LEU A 335 13.80 -20.49 -4.70
C LEU A 335 14.08 -19.19 -5.48
N GLY A 336 14.04 -19.23 -6.82
CA GLY A 336 14.21 -18.02 -7.63
C GLY A 336 13.12 -16.99 -7.37
N LEU A 337 11.88 -17.46 -7.17
CA LEU A 337 10.73 -16.61 -6.84
C LEU A 337 10.85 -15.99 -5.43
N ILE A 338 11.39 -16.74 -4.47
CA ILE A 338 11.65 -16.28 -3.10
C ILE A 338 12.72 -15.20 -3.11
N ILE A 339 13.90 -15.48 -3.69
CA ILE A 339 15.02 -14.54 -3.78
C ILE A 339 14.57 -13.23 -4.43
N ALA A 340 13.88 -13.32 -5.58
CA ALA A 340 13.41 -12.15 -6.32
C ALA A 340 12.38 -11.32 -5.52
N SER A 341 11.51 -11.98 -4.76
CA SER A 341 10.49 -11.29 -3.96
C SER A 341 11.11 -10.55 -2.78
N ILE A 342 12.07 -11.18 -2.07
CA ILE A 342 12.81 -10.55 -0.96
C ILE A 342 13.62 -9.37 -1.47
N HIS A 343 14.39 -9.57 -2.54
CA HIS A 343 15.22 -8.53 -3.16
C HIS A 343 14.39 -7.30 -3.55
N ASN A 344 13.30 -7.49 -4.30
CA ASN A 344 12.47 -6.37 -4.72
C ASN A 344 11.81 -5.64 -3.54
N LEU A 345 11.32 -6.34 -2.52
CA LEU A 345 10.76 -5.67 -1.35
C LEU A 345 11.82 -4.88 -0.58
N ALA A 346 13.01 -5.47 -0.40
CA ALA A 346 14.14 -4.79 0.25
C ALA A 346 14.56 -3.54 -0.53
N PHE A 347 14.58 -3.59 -1.87
CA PHE A 347 14.83 -2.43 -2.71
C PHE A 347 13.79 -1.31 -2.49
N TYR A 348 12.49 -1.64 -2.42
CA TYR A 348 11.45 -0.60 -2.21
C TYR A 348 11.58 0.06 -0.83
N LEU A 349 11.87 -0.72 0.23
CA LEU A 349 12.09 -0.15 1.56
C LEU A 349 13.39 0.65 1.64
N TRP A 350 14.45 0.18 0.99
CA TRP A 350 15.67 0.96 0.83
C TRP A 350 15.40 2.30 0.14
N LEU A 351 14.61 2.31 -0.94
CA LEU A 351 14.33 3.52 -1.72
C LEU A 351 13.62 4.59 -0.88
N VAL A 352 12.55 4.22 -0.16
CA VAL A 352 11.83 5.18 0.69
C VAL A 352 12.67 5.60 1.90
N LYS A 353 13.53 4.73 2.41
CA LYS A 353 14.50 5.08 3.45
C LYS A 353 15.56 6.08 2.95
N GLN A 354 16.07 5.92 1.73
CA GLN A 354 16.96 6.91 1.13
C GLN A 354 16.22 8.24 0.92
N ALA A 355 14.99 8.21 0.43
CA ALA A 355 14.17 9.41 0.30
C ALA A 355 14.03 10.15 1.65
N ARG A 356 13.74 9.43 2.74
CA ARG A 356 13.73 10.00 4.10
C ARG A 356 15.05 10.67 4.47
N LEU A 357 16.19 10.00 4.25
CA LEU A 357 17.52 10.56 4.56
C LEU A 357 17.78 11.86 3.80
N HIS A 358 17.46 11.89 2.50
CA HIS A 358 17.68 13.07 1.67
C HIS A 358 16.70 14.22 1.99
N ILE A 359 15.49 13.91 2.49
CA ILE A 359 14.57 14.92 3.04
C ILE A 359 15.17 15.55 4.30
N GLU A 360 15.72 14.72 5.20
CA GLU A 360 16.36 15.20 6.43
C GLU A 360 17.65 16.01 6.17
N GLN A 361 18.36 15.69 5.09
CA GLN A 361 19.58 16.40 4.67
C GLN A 361 19.29 17.66 3.83
N GLY A 362 18.07 17.82 3.31
CA GLY A 362 17.66 18.97 2.51
C GLY A 362 18.14 18.95 1.05
N ASP A 363 18.50 17.78 0.52
CA ASP A 363 18.96 17.58 -0.86
C ASP A 363 18.04 16.65 -1.68
N PHE A 364 16.85 16.34 -1.15
CA PHE A 364 15.89 15.40 -1.74
C PHE A 364 15.60 15.66 -3.21
N VAL A 365 15.30 16.90 -3.63
CA VAL A 365 14.95 17.18 -5.03
C VAL A 365 16.08 16.85 -6.01
N SER A 366 17.33 17.20 -5.65
CA SER A 366 18.50 16.91 -6.48
C SER A 366 18.75 15.39 -6.55
N TRP A 367 18.75 14.73 -5.40
CA TRP A 367 18.91 13.28 -5.33
C TRP A 367 17.82 12.53 -6.09
N LYS A 368 16.55 12.91 -5.87
CA LYS A 368 15.36 12.33 -6.53
C LYS A 368 15.52 12.36 -8.04
N SER A 369 15.91 13.51 -8.59
CA SER A 369 16.04 13.71 -10.04
C SER A 369 17.10 12.78 -10.65
N GLY A 370 18.27 12.66 -10.00
CA GLY A 370 19.31 11.73 -10.42
C GLY A 370 18.92 10.26 -10.25
N MET A 371 18.22 9.94 -9.15
CA MET A 371 17.76 8.59 -8.85
C MET A 371 16.69 8.13 -9.84
N ILE A 372 15.70 8.97 -10.18
CA ILE A 372 14.68 8.62 -11.18
C ILE A 372 15.30 8.30 -12.53
N SER A 373 16.22 9.14 -13.01
CA SER A 373 16.93 8.91 -14.28
C SER A 373 17.66 7.57 -14.27
N ARG A 374 18.29 7.21 -13.15
CA ARG A 374 18.97 5.92 -12.96
C ARG A 374 17.99 4.74 -12.93
N LEU A 375 16.91 4.84 -12.16
CA LEU A 375 15.96 3.73 -11.96
C LEU A 375 15.12 3.41 -13.20
N GLN A 376 14.99 4.35 -14.14
CA GLN A 376 14.32 4.11 -15.42
C GLN A 376 15.18 3.37 -16.44
N GLN A 377 16.49 3.22 -16.19
CA GLN A 377 17.39 2.48 -17.08
C GLN A 377 17.09 0.99 -17.03
N ARG A 378 16.98 0.36 -18.21
CA ARG A 378 16.96 -1.10 -18.35
C ARG A 378 18.39 -1.55 -18.62
N LEU A 379 19.00 -2.21 -17.65
CA LEU A 379 20.37 -2.70 -17.76
C LEU A 379 20.44 -3.95 -18.58
#